data_AF-A0A8D8BZZ9-F1
#
_entry.id   AF-A0A8D8BZZ9-F1
#
_cell.length_a   1.000
_cell.length_b   1.000
_cell.length_c   1.000
_cell.angle_alpha   90.00
_cell.angle_beta   90.00
_cell.angle_gamma   90.00
#
_symmetry.space_group_name_H-M   'P 1'
#
loop_
_entity.id
_entity.type
_entity.pdbx_description
1 polymer ?
#
loop_
_entity_poly.entity_id
_entity_poly.type
_entity_poly.pdbx_seq_one_letter_code
_entity_poly.pdbx_strand_id
1 'polypeptide(L)'
;LTVLAIGAVRAVDELKCELITVSACQNLVYNMTVASAPMAMTNGSGNSTSGDHSESTGIRSQLDAELLITSLRPVIDSGCSKQALFLFCSSLFPLCSANAPRPVQPCRSLCEQVRKDCFSDAVFSKLWPAYLDCRTLPQPENHGLCMQVGSPIDDR
;
A
#
# COMPACT_ATOMS: atom_id res chain seq x y z
N LEU A 1 -30.62 -9.14 40.77
CA LEU A 1 -29.58 -8.38 40.07
C LEU A 1 -29.07 -9.25 38.93
N THR A 2 -29.52 -9.03 37.69
CA THR A 2 -28.95 -9.73 36.53
C THR A 2 -28.74 -8.69 35.45
N VAL A 3 -27.48 -8.25 35.32
CA VAL A 3 -27.06 -7.25 34.35
C VAL A 3 -27.02 -7.92 32.97
N LEU A 4 -27.64 -7.25 32.00
CA LEU A 4 -27.59 -7.55 30.57
C LEU A 4 -26.14 -7.39 30.04
N ALA A 5 -25.69 -8.30 29.18
CA ALA A 5 -24.62 -8.01 28.24
C ALA A 5 -25.04 -8.50 26.85
N ILE A 6 -25.53 -7.55 26.06
CA ILE A 6 -25.79 -7.64 24.63
C ILE A 6 -24.44 -7.58 23.92
N GLY A 7 -24.25 -8.46 22.92
CA GLY A 7 -23.29 -8.21 21.84
C GLY A 7 -22.27 -9.33 21.67
N ALA A 8 -22.44 -10.11 20.61
CA ALA A 8 -21.31 -10.80 19.99
C ALA A 8 -20.30 -9.73 19.56
N VAL A 9 -19.22 -9.56 20.32
CA VAL A 9 -18.03 -8.84 19.84
C VAL A 9 -17.53 -9.67 18.66
N ARG A 10 -17.73 -9.17 17.44
CA ARG A 10 -17.08 -9.74 16.25
C ARG A 10 -15.58 -9.71 16.55
N ALA A 11 -14.94 -10.88 16.57
CA ALA A 11 -13.49 -10.94 16.54
C ALA A 11 -13.04 -10.10 15.34
N VAL A 12 -12.38 -8.97 15.61
CA VAL A 12 -11.62 -8.27 14.59
C VAL A 12 -10.53 -9.27 14.22
N ASP A 13 -10.60 -9.83 13.01
CA ASP A 13 -9.52 -10.68 12.51
C ASP A 13 -8.23 -9.90 12.67
N GLU A 14 -7.34 -10.40 13.53
CA GLU A 14 -6.15 -9.67 13.94
C GLU A 14 -5.24 -9.53 12.72
N LEU A 15 -4.91 -8.29 12.33
CA LEU A 15 -4.04 -8.05 11.18
C LEU A 15 -2.71 -8.76 11.40
N LYS A 16 -2.44 -9.80 10.61
CA LYS A 16 -1.17 -10.50 10.63
C LYS A 16 -0.12 -9.68 9.88
N CYS A 17 0.72 -8.99 10.65
CA CYS A 17 1.82 -8.20 10.12
C CYS A 17 3.11 -9.03 9.96
N GLU A 18 3.86 -8.80 8.90
CA GLU A 18 5.17 -9.36 8.62
C GLU A 18 6.19 -8.27 8.25
N LEU A 19 7.47 -8.60 8.30
CA LEU A 19 8.55 -7.68 7.94
C LEU A 19 8.64 -7.47 6.42
N ILE A 20 8.93 -6.25 6.01
CA ILE A 20 9.33 -5.95 4.63
C ILE A 20 10.77 -6.45 4.43
N THR A 21 10.93 -7.39 3.50
CA THR A 21 12.21 -8.00 3.13
C THR A 21 12.77 -7.42 1.83
N VAL A 22 11.96 -6.71 1.04
CA VAL A 22 12.39 -6.07 -0.21
C VAL A 22 13.41 -4.97 0.03
N SER A 23 14.60 -5.14 -0.55
CA SER A 23 15.81 -4.40 -0.20
C SER A 23 15.64 -2.88 -0.36
N ALA A 24 15.03 -2.46 -1.48
CA ALA A 24 14.75 -1.07 -1.80
C ALA A 24 13.72 -0.40 -0.86
N CYS A 25 12.92 -1.19 -0.14
CA CYS A 25 11.81 -0.71 0.70
C CYS A 25 12.06 -0.90 2.21
N GLN A 26 13.26 -1.29 2.63
CA GLN A 26 13.58 -1.48 4.06
C GLN A 26 13.76 -0.16 4.84
N ASN A 27 14.01 0.96 4.15
CA ASN A 27 14.27 2.28 4.76
C ASN A 27 13.06 3.21 4.77
N LEU A 28 11.86 2.65 4.78
CA LEU A 28 10.65 3.42 5.04
C LEU A 28 10.58 3.77 6.53
N VAL A 29 9.67 4.69 6.88
CA VAL A 29 9.40 5.09 8.28
C VAL A 29 8.79 3.93 9.10
N TYR A 30 8.44 2.82 8.45
CA TYR A 30 7.87 1.61 9.03
C TYR A 30 8.46 0.38 8.36
N ASN A 31 8.39 -0.77 9.04
CA ASN A 31 8.97 -2.04 8.58
C ASN A 31 7.96 -3.20 8.54
N MET A 32 6.70 -2.96 8.89
CA MET A 32 5.65 -3.97 8.98
C MET A 32 4.58 -3.77 7.90
N THR A 33 4.25 -4.84 7.17
CA THR A 33 3.20 -4.91 6.16
C THR A 33 2.28 -6.10 6.45
N VAL A 34 1.12 -6.19 5.81
CA VAL A 34 0.29 -7.42 5.91
C VAL A 34 0.94 -8.57 5.15
N ALA A 35 0.90 -9.76 5.75
CA ALA A 35 1.28 -10.99 5.07
C ALA A 35 0.39 -11.19 3.84
N SER A 36 0.98 -11.28 2.64
CA SER A 36 0.32 -11.30 1.31
C SER A 36 -0.28 -9.97 0.85
N ALA A 37 0.55 -8.94 0.64
CA ALA A 37 0.14 -7.68 0.02
C ALA A 37 -0.74 -7.91 -1.23
N PRO A 38 -2.04 -7.58 -1.17
CA PRO A 38 -2.88 -7.49 -2.35
C PRO A 38 -2.60 -6.16 -2.99
N MET A 39 -2.13 -6.21 -4.23
CA MET A 39 -2.32 -5.09 -5.13
C MET A 39 -3.83 -4.87 -5.24
N ALA A 40 -4.31 -3.88 -4.47
CA ALA A 40 -5.70 -3.46 -4.34
C ALA A 40 -6.69 -4.51 -3.81
N MET A 41 -7.34 -4.18 -2.70
CA MET A 41 -8.56 -4.85 -2.26
C MET A 41 -9.62 -4.70 -3.37
N THR A 42 -9.92 -5.76 -4.11
CA THR A 42 -11.14 -5.83 -4.90
C THR A 42 -12.33 -5.87 -3.95
N ASN A 43 -13.30 -5.00 -4.19
CA ASN A 43 -14.52 -4.91 -3.40
C ASN A 43 -15.40 -6.13 -3.74
N GLY A 44 -15.48 -7.15 -2.87
CA GLY A 44 -16.37 -8.29 -3.13
C GLY A 44 -16.29 -9.46 -2.16
N SER A 45 -17.25 -9.52 -1.23
CA SER A 45 -17.86 -10.73 -0.65
C SER A 45 -16.94 -11.84 -0.13
N GLY A 46 -16.68 -11.84 1.17
CA GLY A 46 -16.15 -13.00 1.88
C GLY A 46 -17.15 -14.16 1.94
N ASN A 47 -16.83 -15.26 1.29
CA ASN A 47 -17.22 -16.61 1.72
C ASN A 47 -15.97 -17.48 1.68
N SER A 48 -15.27 -17.57 2.81
CA SER A 48 -14.10 -18.43 2.95
C SER A 48 -14.55 -19.88 3.08
N THR A 49 -14.69 -20.58 1.95
CA THR A 49 -14.68 -22.04 1.95
C THR A 49 -13.26 -22.51 1.69
N SER A 50 -12.65 -23.08 2.73
CA SER A 50 -11.51 -23.98 2.63
C SER A 50 -11.81 -25.09 1.62
N GLY A 51 -11.11 -25.09 0.50
CA GLY A 51 -11.23 -26.10 -0.55
C GLY A 51 -9.95 -26.12 -1.38
N ASP A 52 -9.35 -27.30 -1.45
CA ASP A 52 -8.12 -27.66 -2.14
C ASP A 52 -8.05 -27.27 -3.64
N HIS A 53 -6.80 -27.15 -4.11
CA HIS A 53 -6.35 -27.07 -5.51
C HIS A 53 -6.84 -25.87 -6.34
N SER A 54 -6.09 -24.76 -6.30
CA SER A 54 -5.96 -23.90 -7.49
C SER A 54 -4.49 -23.59 -7.71
N GLU A 55 -3.99 -24.04 -8.86
CA GLU A 55 -2.85 -23.42 -9.53
C GLU A 55 -3.06 -21.90 -9.52
N SER A 56 -2.35 -21.22 -8.63
CA SER A 56 -2.40 -19.78 -8.50
C SER A 56 -1.43 -19.18 -9.50
N THR A 57 -1.91 -18.89 -10.70
CA THR A 57 -1.23 -17.93 -11.60
C THR A 57 -1.37 -16.47 -11.10
N GLY A 58 -1.69 -16.24 -9.82
CA GLY A 58 -1.44 -15.00 -9.11
C GLY A 58 -0.18 -15.13 -8.25
N ILE A 59 1.00 -14.88 -8.83
CA ILE A 59 2.26 -14.85 -8.07
C ILE A 59 2.25 -13.60 -7.17
N ARG A 60 2.32 -13.79 -5.84
CA ARG A 60 2.18 -12.68 -4.86
C ARG A 60 3.09 -12.86 -3.65
N SER A 61 4.39 -12.88 -3.90
CA SER A 61 5.47 -12.92 -2.90
C SER A 61 6.19 -11.56 -2.80
N GLN A 62 6.87 -11.30 -1.69
CA GLN A 62 7.81 -10.18 -1.58
C GLN A 62 8.89 -10.22 -2.70
N LEU A 63 9.19 -11.40 -3.24
CA LEU A 63 10.05 -11.56 -4.42
C LEU A 63 9.48 -10.86 -5.67
N ASP A 64 8.17 -10.93 -5.91
CA ASP A 64 7.55 -10.26 -7.07
C ASP A 64 7.55 -8.75 -6.90
N ALA A 65 7.36 -8.29 -5.65
CA ALA A 65 7.48 -6.88 -5.31
C ALA A 65 8.91 -6.36 -5.52
N GLU A 66 9.95 -7.16 -5.25
CA GLU A 66 11.35 -6.82 -5.58
C GLU A 66 11.51 -6.62 -7.10
N LEU A 67 10.95 -7.51 -7.93
CA LEU A 67 11.00 -7.38 -9.39
C LEU A 67 10.28 -6.13 -9.89
N LEU A 68 9.10 -5.83 -9.33
CA LEU A 68 8.34 -4.64 -9.69
C LEU A 68 9.07 -3.35 -9.31
N ILE A 69 9.60 -3.26 -8.09
CA ILE A 69 10.40 -2.10 -7.67
C ILE A 69 11.66 -1.96 -8.54
N THR A 70 12.32 -3.08 -8.87
CA THR A 70 13.47 -3.08 -9.76
C THR A 70 13.11 -2.50 -11.14
N SER A 71 11.95 -2.85 -11.70
CA SER A 71 11.49 -2.28 -12.97
C SER A 71 11.21 -0.77 -12.92
N LEU A 72 10.91 -0.24 -11.73
CA LEU A 72 10.64 1.18 -11.49
C LEU A 72 11.92 1.99 -11.18
N ARG A 73 13.08 1.33 -11.04
CA ARG A 73 14.39 1.99 -10.80
C ARG A 73 14.68 3.15 -11.76
N PRO A 74 14.46 3.05 -13.08
CA PRO A 74 14.69 4.18 -13.99
C PRO A 74 13.91 5.44 -13.61
N VAL A 75 12.68 5.30 -13.09
CA VAL A 75 11.87 6.42 -12.63
C VAL A 75 12.38 6.93 -11.28
N ILE A 76 12.64 6.03 -10.33
CA ILE A 76 13.10 6.35 -8.97
C ILE A 76 14.45 7.07 -9.03
N ASP A 77 15.41 6.51 -9.76
CA ASP A 77 16.79 6.98 -9.83
C ASP A 77 16.92 8.25 -10.70
N SER A 78 15.92 8.56 -11.55
CA SER A 78 15.86 9.84 -12.27
C SER A 78 15.71 11.05 -11.34
N GLY A 79 15.22 10.85 -10.12
CA GLY A 79 14.99 11.91 -9.16
C GLY A 79 13.84 12.86 -9.50
N CYS A 80 12.97 12.51 -10.45
CA CYS A 80 11.81 13.31 -10.86
C CYS A 80 10.91 13.73 -9.68
N SER A 81 10.78 12.88 -8.67
CA SER A 81 10.09 13.21 -7.41
C SER A 81 10.80 12.56 -6.22
N LYS A 82 11.08 13.35 -5.18
CA LYS A 82 11.65 12.86 -3.90
C LYS A 82 10.73 11.86 -3.18
N GLN A 83 9.47 11.79 -3.61
CA GLN A 83 8.42 10.97 -3.01
C GLN A 83 8.17 9.65 -3.77
N ALA A 84 8.82 9.43 -4.92
CA ALA A 84 8.55 8.31 -5.80
C ALA A 84 8.78 6.94 -5.14
N LEU A 85 9.94 6.75 -4.50
CA LEU A 85 10.26 5.50 -3.80
C LEU A 85 9.23 5.21 -2.70
N PHE A 86 8.90 6.22 -1.89
CA PHE A 86 7.94 6.07 -0.81
C PHE A 86 6.55 5.68 -1.36
N LEU A 87 6.06 6.31 -2.43
CA LEU A 87 4.79 5.96 -3.04
C LEU A 87 4.78 4.49 -3.51
N PHE A 88 5.78 4.08 -4.30
CA PHE A 88 5.79 2.72 -4.86
C PHE A 88 5.92 1.66 -3.75
N CYS A 89 6.84 1.86 -2.81
CA CYS A 89 7.01 0.94 -1.69
C CYS A 89 5.77 0.89 -0.80
N SER A 90 5.14 2.02 -0.46
CA SER A 90 3.95 2.03 0.40
C SER A 90 2.68 1.52 -0.26
N SER A 91 2.63 1.54 -1.60
CA SER A 91 1.56 0.90 -2.37
C SER A 91 1.72 -0.62 -2.41
N LEU A 92 2.97 -1.11 -2.50
CA LEU A 92 3.28 -2.55 -2.47
C LEU A 92 3.27 -3.11 -1.05
N PHE A 93 3.64 -2.31 -0.06
CA PHE A 93 3.76 -2.69 1.35
C PHE A 93 3.00 -1.71 2.24
N PRO A 94 1.67 -1.73 2.25
CA PRO A 94 0.89 -0.82 3.10
C PRO A 94 1.24 -1.03 4.58
N LEU A 95 1.25 0.06 5.36
CA LEU A 95 1.60 0.00 6.78
C LEU A 95 0.62 -0.93 7.53
N CYS A 96 1.17 -1.90 8.26
CA CYS A 96 0.45 -2.76 9.17
C CYS A 96 0.83 -2.40 10.62
N SER A 97 -0.17 -2.05 11.43
CA SER A 97 0.03 -1.68 12.84
C SER A 97 -1.19 -2.06 13.66
N ALA A 98 -0.98 -2.51 14.90
CA ALA A 98 -2.06 -2.79 15.86
C ALA A 98 -2.91 -1.55 16.19
N ASN A 99 -2.36 -0.35 15.97
CA ASN A 99 -3.06 0.92 16.19
C ASN A 99 -3.94 1.34 15.00
N ALA A 100 -3.85 0.63 13.88
CA ALA A 100 -4.64 0.90 12.69
C ALA A 100 -5.69 -0.20 12.51
N PRO A 101 -6.97 0.16 12.22
CA PRO A 101 -8.03 -0.83 12.05
C PRO A 101 -7.88 -1.67 10.77
N ARG A 102 -7.03 -1.23 9.84
CA ARG A 102 -6.80 -1.79 8.49
C ARG A 102 -5.40 -1.38 8.01
N PRO A 103 -4.85 -2.01 6.95
CA PRO A 103 -3.59 -1.59 6.38
C PRO A 103 -3.69 -0.15 5.83
N VAL A 104 -2.71 0.68 6.14
CA VAL A 104 -2.72 2.11 5.77
C VAL A 104 -2.02 2.30 4.43
N GLN A 105 -2.79 2.74 3.43
CA GLN A 105 -2.34 3.02 2.07
C GLN A 105 -1.76 4.44 1.95
N PRO A 106 -0.96 4.72 0.91
CA PRO A 106 -0.57 6.10 0.60
C PRO A 106 -1.81 6.95 0.28
N CYS A 107 -1.74 8.23 0.64
CA CYS A 107 -2.79 9.18 0.30
C CYS A 107 -2.88 9.41 -1.22
N ARG A 108 -4.09 9.66 -1.74
CA ARG A 108 -4.29 10.00 -3.16
C ARG A 108 -3.44 11.19 -3.62
N SER A 109 -3.34 12.24 -2.79
CA SER A 109 -2.54 13.45 -3.05
C SER A 109 -1.08 13.13 -3.39
N LEU A 110 -0.46 12.23 -2.61
CA LEU A 110 0.90 11.75 -2.83
C LEU A 110 1.03 11.03 -4.19
N CYS A 111 0.07 10.15 -4.51
CA CYS A 111 0.05 9.43 -5.77
C CYS A 111 -0.06 10.35 -6.97
N GLU A 112 -0.99 11.30 -6.92
CA GLU A 112 -1.21 12.28 -7.99
C GLU A 112 -0.01 13.19 -8.18
N GLN A 113 0.66 13.60 -7.09
CA GLN A 113 1.87 14.41 -7.16
C GLN A 113 3.01 13.68 -7.87
N VAL A 114 3.34 12.44 -7.48
CA VAL A 114 4.40 11.66 -8.15
C VAL A 114 4.01 11.36 -9.60
N ARG A 115 2.75 11.06 -9.88
CA ARG A 115 2.27 10.86 -11.25
C ARG A 115 2.51 12.11 -12.11
N LYS A 116 2.19 13.29 -11.58
CA LYS A 116 2.43 14.57 -12.26
C LYS A 116 3.93 14.83 -12.46
N ASP A 117 4.74 14.65 -11.44
CA ASP A 117 6.18 14.95 -11.46
C ASP A 117 6.96 14.04 -12.41
N CYS A 118 6.63 12.75 -12.41
CA CYS A 118 7.43 11.72 -13.09
C CYS A 118 6.82 11.22 -14.39
N PHE A 119 5.50 11.17 -14.52
CA PHE A 119 4.81 10.48 -15.63
C PHE A 119 4.10 11.42 -16.60
N SER A 120 4.22 12.74 -16.40
CA SER A 120 3.95 13.72 -17.46
C SER A 120 5.02 13.68 -18.56
N ASP A 121 6.21 13.13 -18.25
CA ASP A 121 7.28 12.88 -19.23
C ASP A 121 6.92 11.67 -20.12
N ALA A 122 7.00 11.86 -21.43
CA ALA A 122 6.74 10.81 -22.42
C ALA A 122 7.67 9.60 -22.23
N VAL A 123 8.91 9.81 -21.75
CA VAL A 123 9.89 8.75 -21.48
C VAL A 123 9.37 7.76 -20.44
N PHE A 124 8.71 8.25 -19.38
CA PHE A 124 8.26 7.42 -18.27
C PHE A 124 6.77 7.08 -18.31
N SER A 125 5.97 7.75 -19.14
CA SER A 125 4.51 7.55 -19.24
C SER A 125 4.05 6.08 -19.32
N LYS A 126 4.85 5.21 -19.95
CA LYS A 126 4.56 3.77 -20.10
C LYS A 126 5.00 2.90 -18.91
N LEU A 127 5.82 3.42 -18.01
CA LEU A 127 6.32 2.71 -16.83
C LEU A 127 5.37 2.81 -15.63
N TRP A 128 4.24 3.51 -15.76
CA TRP A 128 3.30 3.66 -14.65
C TRP A 128 2.75 2.28 -14.24
N PRO A 129 2.89 1.87 -12.97
CA PRO A 129 2.53 0.52 -12.55
C PRO A 129 1.02 0.30 -12.61
N ALA A 130 0.60 -0.82 -13.21
CA ALA A 130 -0.81 -1.18 -13.34
C ALA A 130 -1.54 -1.39 -12.00
N TYR A 131 -0.79 -1.71 -10.94
CA TYR A 131 -1.35 -1.88 -9.58
C TYR A 131 -1.75 -0.55 -8.91
N LEU A 132 -1.35 0.59 -9.49
CA LEU A 132 -1.50 1.89 -8.85
C LEU A 132 -2.50 2.76 -9.60
N ASP A 133 -3.73 2.86 -9.09
CA ASP A 133 -4.72 3.84 -9.52
C ASP A 133 -4.95 4.85 -8.39
N CYS A 134 -4.49 6.10 -8.56
CA CYS A 134 -4.62 7.11 -7.51
C CYS A 134 -6.09 7.33 -7.08
N ARG A 135 -7.07 7.09 -7.97
CA ARG A 135 -8.49 7.29 -7.68
C ARG A 135 -9.03 6.30 -6.65
N THR A 136 -8.39 5.15 -6.48
CA THR A 136 -8.81 4.14 -5.50
C THR A 136 -8.19 4.39 -4.12
N LEU A 137 -7.19 5.27 -4.04
CA LEU A 137 -6.52 5.60 -2.79
C LEU A 137 -7.39 6.48 -1.88
N PRO A 138 -7.25 6.31 -0.55
CA PRO A 138 -7.95 7.12 0.44
C PRO A 138 -7.51 8.59 0.42
N GLN A 139 -8.41 9.45 0.90
CA GLN A 139 -8.15 10.87 1.10
C GLN A 139 -8.56 11.28 2.52
N PRO A 140 -7.76 12.13 3.20
CA PRO A 140 -8.09 12.64 4.54
C PRO A 140 -9.41 13.43 4.56
N GLU A 141 -9.71 14.18 3.49
CA GLU A 141 -10.95 14.97 3.34
C GLU A 141 -12.24 14.12 3.39
N ASN A 142 -12.14 12.83 3.06
CA ASN A 142 -13.24 11.88 3.13
C ASN A 142 -13.14 10.97 4.37
N HIS A 143 -12.46 11.44 5.42
CA HIS A 143 -12.17 10.68 6.65
C HIS A 143 -11.40 9.37 6.41
N GLY A 144 -10.65 9.26 5.31
CA GLY A 144 -9.80 8.12 5.01
C GLY A 144 -8.46 8.22 5.73
N LEU A 145 -8.08 7.18 6.48
CA LEU A 145 -6.75 7.04 7.06
C LEU A 145 -5.74 6.68 5.95
N CYS A 146 -4.70 7.50 5.79
CA CYS A 146 -3.66 7.30 4.79
C CYS A 146 -2.34 7.94 5.21
N MET A 147 -1.25 7.59 4.52
CA MET A 147 0.10 8.08 4.79
C MET A 147 0.64 8.95 3.66
N GLN A 148 1.33 10.03 4.02
CA GLN A 148 2.02 10.94 3.11
C GLN A 148 3.34 11.37 3.76
N VAL A 149 4.39 11.57 2.96
CA VAL A 149 5.64 12.17 3.46
C VAL A 149 5.36 13.65 3.71
N GLY A 150 5.62 14.13 4.93
CA GLY A 150 5.55 15.56 5.20
C GLY A 150 6.45 16.31 4.22
N SER A 151 5.89 17.27 3.48
CA SER A 151 6.71 18.27 2.81
C SER A 151 7.63 18.88 3.88
N PRO A 152 8.92 19.12 3.60
CA PRO A 152 9.67 20.06 4.41
C PRO A 152 8.80 21.32 4.49
N ILE A 153 8.45 21.74 5.70
CA ILE A 153 7.85 23.06 5.90
C ILE A 153 8.88 24.01 5.30
N ASP A 154 8.52 24.62 4.16
CA ASP A 154 9.23 25.80 3.68
C ASP A 154 9.02 26.84 4.78
N ASP A 155 10.01 26.94 5.67
CA ASP A 155 10.13 28.02 6.64
C ASP A 155 10.29 29.29 5.82
N ARG A 156 9.16 29.90 5.47
CA ARG A 156 9.08 31.18 4.77
C ARG A 156 8.90 32.32 5.75
#